data_AF-A0A2G8TGB6-F1
#
_entry.id   AF-A0A2G8TGB6-F1
#
_cell.length_a   1.000
_cell.length_b   1.000
_cell.length_c   1.000
_cell.angle_alpha   90.00
_cell.angle_beta   90.00
_cell.angle_gamma   90.00
#
_symmetry.space_group_name_H-M   'P 1'
#
loop_
_entity.id
_entity.type
_entity.pdbx_description
1 polymer ?
#
loop_
_entity_poly.entity_id
_entity_poly.type
_entity_poly.pdbx_seq_one_letter_code
_entity_poly.pdbx_strand_id
1 'polypeptide(L)'
;MAIEFIPGGIMANERFGTEYEAQRQLLESATLAGSVAGMQDLKKVLRSSGPDRNHAAALDNFRNIALRFKQGERLMEAADMSPTGTGTPAEASVEKAGLLKFLRHLYLVGERGSQQVWVLSTPAAYRNFPRDELLSAKTSHAAVKAKLDDVIEKFDPDTRKRFGEATQLGLAWIEAAKAVLASAGSDAKSMAKVKRWFAASTTPDTDLNATIASVLAGFKKMASSLNSNLVVITDLPQKRNDPNQEYTEAFMYSIGAAAESPRTIYIEQALFHNFDISVLHDMKKNWTRVIVHECSHIDGRTADKAYAHSGIGVGTHITAAEAAVNADSWAFFAADCGGALTDGDILRATGGTAGTLTKLAANWN
;
A
#
# COMPACT_ATOMS: atom_id res chain seq x y z
N MET A 1 28.11 5.87 19.36
CA MET A 1 27.76 5.98 17.92
C MET A 1 27.75 7.47 17.63
N ALA A 2 28.75 7.97 16.91
CA ALA A 2 28.94 9.40 16.68
C ALA A 2 27.85 9.90 15.73
N ILE A 3 27.13 10.95 16.12
CA ILE A 3 26.16 11.64 15.28
C ILE A 3 26.97 12.63 14.44
N GLU A 4 27.17 12.27 13.17
CA GLU A 4 27.80 13.14 12.19
C GLU A 4 26.73 14.13 11.67
N PHE A 5 26.96 15.41 11.91
CA PHE A 5 26.06 16.49 11.47
C PHE A 5 26.45 16.89 10.05
N ILE A 6 25.69 16.44 9.05
CA ILE A 6 25.86 16.85 7.64
C ILE A 6 25.02 18.11 7.41
N PRO A 7 25.59 19.22 6.90
CA PRO A 7 24.86 20.47 6.71
C PRO A 7 23.96 20.43 5.45
N GLY A 8 22.68 20.73 5.64
CA GLY A 8 21.89 21.58 4.74
C GLY A 8 21.50 21.08 3.34
N GLY A 9 21.45 19.77 3.09
CA GLY A 9 20.69 19.22 1.96
C GLY A 9 19.24 19.00 2.37
N ILE A 10 18.26 19.32 1.52
CA ILE A 10 16.87 18.87 1.70
C ILE A 10 16.94 17.34 1.75
N MET A 11 16.82 16.74 2.92
CA MET A 11 16.72 15.29 3.03
C MET A 11 15.46 14.87 2.28
N ALA A 12 15.61 14.00 1.28
CA ALA A 12 14.50 13.51 0.49
C ALA A 12 13.46 12.89 1.43
N ASN A 13 12.19 13.22 1.21
CA ASN A 13 11.08 12.70 1.96
C ASN A 13 10.90 11.20 1.70
N GLU A 14 11.23 10.39 2.70
CA GLU A 14 11.20 8.92 2.60
C GLU A 14 9.83 8.31 2.91
N ARG A 15 8.78 9.12 3.14
CA ARG A 15 7.48 8.63 3.62
C ARG A 15 6.29 9.31 2.95
N PHE A 16 5.32 8.51 2.50
CA PHE A 16 4.09 9.00 1.91
C PHE A 16 3.28 9.87 2.87
N GLY A 17 3.19 9.51 4.16
CA GLY A 17 2.47 10.30 5.16
C GLY A 17 3.05 11.71 5.34
N THR A 18 4.37 11.85 5.24
CA THR A 18 5.05 13.15 5.25
C THR A 18 4.77 13.93 3.95
N GLU A 19 4.74 13.26 2.79
CA GLU A 19 4.36 13.90 1.51
C GLU A 19 2.92 14.37 1.58
N TYR A 20 2.02 13.47 1.94
CA TYR A 20 0.58 13.67 2.03
C TYR A 20 0.24 14.86 2.93
N GLU A 21 0.85 14.94 4.12
CA GLU A 21 0.60 16.03 5.06
C GLU A 21 1.10 17.37 4.51
N ALA A 22 2.27 17.41 3.89
CA ALA A 22 2.77 18.60 3.24
C ALA A 22 1.83 19.07 2.11
N GLN A 23 1.39 18.14 1.26
CA GLN A 23 0.47 18.44 0.17
C GLN A 23 -0.91 18.88 0.67
N ARG A 24 -1.41 18.28 1.76
CA ARG A 24 -2.67 18.69 2.39
C ARG A 24 -2.60 20.12 2.90
N GLN A 25 -1.57 20.46 3.67
CA GLN A 25 -1.39 21.81 4.21
C GLN A 25 -1.22 22.85 3.09
N LEU A 26 -0.47 22.51 2.04
CA LEU A 26 -0.32 23.38 0.88
C LEU A 26 -1.64 23.56 0.14
N LEU A 27 -2.42 22.50 -0.04
CA LEU A 27 -3.72 22.55 -0.71
C LEU A 27 -4.73 23.43 0.04
N GLU A 28 -4.72 23.42 1.36
CA GLU A 28 -5.60 24.24 2.19
C GLU A 28 -5.37 25.74 1.94
N SER A 29 -4.09 26.16 1.90
CA SER A 29 -3.68 27.56 1.72
C SER A 29 -3.58 28.01 0.26
N ALA A 30 -3.35 27.09 -0.68
CA ALA A 30 -3.12 27.43 -2.08
C ALA A 30 -4.36 28.01 -2.76
N THR A 31 -4.14 29.06 -3.54
CA THR A 31 -5.10 29.56 -4.53
C THR A 31 -4.82 28.87 -5.85
N LEU A 32 -5.70 27.99 -6.32
CA LEU A 32 -5.53 27.35 -7.62
C LEU A 32 -5.77 28.36 -8.76
N ALA A 33 -4.91 28.38 -9.76
CA ALA A 33 -4.96 29.33 -10.88
C ALA A 33 -5.19 28.63 -12.24
N GLY A 34 -5.30 29.42 -13.31
CA GLY A 34 -5.38 28.91 -14.68
C GLY A 34 -6.55 27.92 -14.88
N SER A 35 -6.26 26.80 -15.57
CA SER A 35 -7.26 25.77 -15.92
C SER A 35 -7.97 25.11 -14.74
N VAL A 36 -7.49 25.31 -13.50
CA VAL A 36 -8.05 24.72 -12.27
C VAL A 36 -8.64 25.73 -11.30
N ALA A 37 -8.70 27.02 -11.63
CA ALA A 37 -9.15 28.07 -10.71
C ALA A 37 -10.61 27.86 -10.21
N GLY A 38 -11.47 27.25 -11.03
CA GLY A 38 -12.86 26.95 -10.67
C GLY A 38 -13.06 25.63 -9.91
N MET A 39 -12.01 24.84 -9.70
CA MET A 39 -12.13 23.47 -9.17
C MET A 39 -12.12 23.43 -7.64
N GLN A 40 -13.10 24.08 -6.99
CA GLN A 40 -13.16 24.21 -5.53
C GLN A 40 -13.20 22.86 -4.80
N ASP A 41 -13.78 21.83 -5.41
CA ASP A 41 -13.83 20.49 -4.81
C ASP A 41 -12.45 19.80 -4.78
N LEU A 42 -11.48 20.21 -5.61
CA LEU A 42 -10.11 19.71 -5.47
C LEU A 42 -9.52 20.05 -4.10
N LYS A 43 -9.85 21.23 -3.55
CA LYS A 43 -9.37 21.65 -2.21
C LYS A 43 -9.88 20.76 -1.07
N LYS A 44 -10.91 19.94 -1.33
CA LYS A 44 -11.53 19.05 -0.34
C LYS A 44 -11.05 17.61 -0.46
N VAL A 45 -10.22 17.29 -1.46
CA VAL A 45 -9.76 15.92 -1.71
C VAL A 45 -8.87 15.41 -0.60
N LEU A 46 -7.96 16.22 -0.05
CA LEU A 46 -7.03 15.77 0.99
C LEU A 46 -7.57 16.15 2.38
N ARG A 47 -7.87 15.17 3.22
CA ARG A 47 -8.27 15.36 4.63
C ARG A 47 -7.21 14.80 5.59
N SER A 48 -7.32 15.12 6.87
CA SER A 48 -6.38 14.66 7.90
C SER A 48 -6.30 13.13 8.02
N SER A 49 -7.38 12.41 7.74
CA SER A 49 -7.45 10.94 7.79
C SER A 49 -7.11 10.25 6.46
N GLY A 50 -6.75 11.01 5.42
CA GLY A 50 -6.57 10.52 4.06
C GLY A 50 -7.51 11.19 3.04
N PRO A 51 -7.40 10.82 1.76
CA PRO A 51 -8.25 11.37 0.71
C PRO A 51 -9.77 11.19 0.96
N ASP A 52 -10.59 12.09 0.43
CA ASP A 52 -12.04 12.06 0.57
C ASP A 52 -12.72 11.52 -0.69
N ARG A 53 -13.39 10.35 -0.58
CA ARG A 53 -14.07 9.72 -1.71
C ARG A 53 -15.14 10.59 -2.34
N ASN A 54 -15.78 11.46 -1.55
CA ASN A 54 -16.86 12.32 -2.05
C ASN A 54 -16.33 13.38 -3.03
N HIS A 55 -15.00 13.56 -3.08
CA HIS A 55 -14.33 14.48 -3.98
C HIS A 55 -13.42 13.76 -5.00
N ALA A 56 -13.48 12.42 -5.09
CA ALA A 56 -12.69 11.66 -6.07
C ALA A 56 -12.98 12.08 -7.51
N ALA A 57 -14.25 12.39 -7.85
CA ALA A 57 -14.64 12.88 -9.17
C ALA A 57 -13.96 14.21 -9.56
N ALA A 58 -13.54 15.02 -8.58
CA ALA A 58 -12.77 16.23 -8.85
C ALA A 58 -11.39 15.90 -9.44
N LEU A 59 -10.77 14.79 -9.03
CA LEU A 59 -9.52 14.29 -9.61
C LEU A 59 -9.72 13.78 -11.04
N ASP A 60 -10.86 13.15 -11.33
CA ASP A 60 -11.22 12.75 -12.70
C ASP A 60 -11.38 13.94 -13.64
N ASN A 61 -12.11 14.95 -13.19
CA ASN A 61 -12.27 16.20 -13.95
C ASN A 61 -10.91 16.90 -14.14
N PHE A 62 -10.05 16.88 -13.11
CA PHE A 62 -8.74 17.49 -13.17
C PHE A 62 -7.87 16.82 -14.24
N ARG A 63 -7.83 15.49 -14.23
CA ARG A 63 -7.13 14.68 -15.23
C ARG A 63 -7.67 14.83 -16.65
N ASN A 64 -8.97 14.62 -16.81
CA ASN A 64 -9.56 14.35 -18.11
C ASN A 64 -10.06 15.63 -18.82
N ILE A 65 -10.21 16.73 -18.09
CA ILE A 65 -10.71 18.00 -18.60
C ILE A 65 -9.63 19.08 -18.44
N ALA A 66 -9.25 19.39 -17.20
CA ALA A 66 -8.33 20.49 -16.93
C ALA A 66 -6.92 20.20 -17.49
N LEU A 67 -6.48 18.95 -17.51
CA LEU A 67 -5.13 18.57 -17.97
C LEU A 67 -5.10 17.84 -19.33
N ARG A 68 -6.23 17.77 -20.05
CA ARG A 68 -6.35 16.97 -21.29
C ARG A 68 -5.29 17.29 -22.36
N PHE A 69 -4.87 18.56 -22.46
CA PHE A 69 -3.90 19.01 -23.45
C PHE A 69 -2.84 19.88 -22.77
N LYS A 70 -1.59 19.82 -23.28
CA LYS A 70 -0.48 20.67 -22.82
C LYS A 70 -0.31 20.64 -21.31
N GLN A 71 -0.34 19.44 -20.74
CA GLN A 71 -0.44 19.26 -19.30
C GLN A 71 0.66 19.97 -18.52
N GLY A 72 1.94 19.85 -18.91
CA GLY A 72 3.02 20.53 -18.21
C GLY A 72 2.82 22.05 -18.19
N GLU A 73 2.39 22.65 -19.31
CA GLU A 73 2.09 24.08 -19.38
C GLU A 73 0.94 24.45 -18.44
N ARG A 74 -0.16 23.69 -18.46
CA ARG A 74 -1.33 23.95 -17.61
C ARG A 74 -1.03 23.78 -16.12
N LEU A 75 -0.19 22.81 -15.77
CA LEU A 75 0.28 22.60 -14.40
C LEU A 75 1.17 23.75 -13.95
N MET A 76 2.05 24.28 -14.83
CA MET A 76 2.86 25.46 -14.54
C MET A 76 1.99 26.70 -14.34
N GLU A 77 1.05 26.97 -15.23
CA GLU A 77 0.13 28.11 -15.12
C GLU A 77 -0.70 28.04 -13.83
N ALA A 78 -1.23 26.86 -13.51
CA ALA A 78 -1.95 26.63 -12.26
C ALA A 78 -1.09 26.81 -11.01
N ALA A 79 0.23 26.68 -11.17
CA ALA A 79 1.26 26.86 -10.17
C ALA A 79 1.88 28.27 -10.17
N ASP A 80 1.28 29.24 -10.86
CA ASP A 80 1.77 30.62 -11.00
C ASP A 80 3.15 30.71 -11.70
N MET A 81 3.47 29.77 -12.58
CA MET A 81 4.68 29.77 -13.40
C MET A 81 4.36 30.01 -14.88
N SER A 82 5.21 30.76 -15.56
CA SER A 82 5.14 30.91 -17.01
C SER A 82 5.72 29.66 -17.70
N PRO A 83 4.98 28.98 -18.60
CA PRO A 83 5.53 27.85 -19.36
C PRO A 83 6.72 28.21 -20.26
N THR A 84 6.84 29.49 -20.62
CA THR A 84 7.94 30.05 -21.40
C THR A 84 8.92 30.85 -20.53
N GLY A 85 8.83 30.71 -19.21
CA GLY A 85 9.71 31.39 -18.27
C GLY A 85 11.17 30.99 -18.48
N THR A 86 12.07 31.93 -18.24
CA THR A 86 13.53 31.70 -18.30
C THR A 86 14.10 31.71 -16.89
N GLY A 87 15.15 30.92 -16.64
CA GLY A 87 15.83 30.85 -15.35
C GLY A 87 15.08 30.04 -14.28
N THR A 88 15.49 30.22 -13.03
CA THR A 88 15.05 29.48 -11.84
C THR A 88 13.65 29.95 -11.39
N PRO A 89 12.62 29.07 -11.36
CA PRO A 89 11.32 29.42 -10.81
C PRO A 89 11.35 29.62 -9.28
N ALA A 90 10.37 30.38 -8.78
CA ALA A 90 10.17 30.56 -7.34
C ALA A 90 9.82 29.22 -6.66
N GLU A 91 10.32 29.01 -5.44
CA GLU A 91 10.14 27.74 -4.71
C GLU A 91 8.67 27.40 -4.48
N ALA A 92 7.90 28.35 -3.94
CA ALA A 92 6.48 28.17 -3.65
C ALA A 92 5.68 27.75 -4.90
N SER A 93 6.05 28.28 -6.07
CA SER A 93 5.45 27.88 -7.35
C SER A 93 5.80 26.44 -7.73
N VAL A 94 7.04 26.00 -7.51
CA VAL A 94 7.45 24.61 -7.74
C VAL A 94 6.76 23.65 -6.77
N GLU A 95 6.63 24.02 -5.49
CA GLU A 95 5.89 23.23 -4.51
C GLU A 95 4.41 23.07 -4.89
N LYS A 96 3.77 24.15 -5.36
CA LYS A 96 2.39 24.10 -5.87
C LYS A 96 2.27 23.23 -7.12
N ALA A 97 3.26 23.24 -8.01
CA ALA A 97 3.30 22.30 -9.13
C ALA A 97 3.43 20.84 -8.63
N GLY A 98 4.16 20.63 -7.53
CA GLY A 98 4.28 19.33 -6.84
C GLY A 98 2.94 18.83 -6.32
N LEU A 99 2.18 19.71 -5.67
CA LEU A 99 0.80 19.44 -5.24
C LEU A 99 -0.10 19.03 -6.40
N LEU A 100 -0.10 19.81 -7.48
CA LEU A 100 -0.93 19.52 -8.64
C LEU A 100 -0.51 18.19 -9.30
N LYS A 101 0.79 17.88 -9.31
CA LYS A 101 1.31 16.60 -9.78
C LYS A 101 0.92 15.44 -8.86
N PHE A 102 0.93 15.64 -7.55
CA PHE A 102 0.45 14.67 -6.57
C PHE A 102 -1.04 14.34 -6.78
N LEU A 103 -1.90 15.37 -6.83
CA LEU A 103 -3.33 15.20 -7.07
C LEU A 103 -3.61 14.51 -8.39
N ARG A 104 -2.84 14.85 -9.43
CA ARG A 104 -2.96 14.23 -10.75
C ARG A 104 -2.79 12.71 -10.71
N HIS A 105 -1.90 12.23 -9.85
CA HIS A 105 -1.51 10.82 -9.78
C HIS A 105 -2.18 10.07 -8.63
N LEU A 106 -3.16 10.68 -7.96
CA LEU A 106 -3.98 10.07 -6.92
C LEU A 106 -5.30 9.55 -7.52
N TYR A 107 -5.64 8.30 -7.20
CA TYR A 107 -6.79 7.59 -7.76
C TYR A 107 -7.60 6.91 -6.67
N LEU A 108 -8.92 7.03 -6.73
CA LEU A 108 -9.82 6.08 -6.08
C LEU A 108 -10.05 4.92 -7.05
N VAL A 109 -9.54 3.73 -6.74
CA VAL A 109 -9.49 2.58 -7.69
C VAL A 109 -10.46 1.46 -7.33
N GLY A 110 -11.02 1.50 -6.12
CA GLY A 110 -12.00 0.54 -5.66
C GLY A 110 -12.90 1.14 -4.60
N GLU A 111 -14.21 0.96 -4.78
CA GLU A 111 -15.22 1.30 -3.79
C GLU A 111 -16.26 0.18 -3.70
N ARG A 112 -16.57 -0.25 -2.47
CA ARG A 112 -17.67 -1.18 -2.20
C ARG A 112 -18.27 -0.87 -0.84
N GLY A 113 -19.49 -0.35 -0.83
CA GLY A 113 -20.12 0.13 0.41
C GLY A 113 -19.30 1.25 1.03
N SER A 114 -18.64 0.97 2.15
CA SER A 114 -17.77 1.94 2.83
C SER A 114 -16.26 1.67 2.63
N GLN A 115 -15.88 0.55 1.98
CA GLN A 115 -14.49 0.27 1.62
C GLN A 115 -14.02 1.22 0.52
N GLN A 116 -12.81 1.76 0.69
CA GLN A 116 -12.16 2.68 -0.23
C GLN A 116 -10.69 2.29 -0.42
N VAL A 117 -10.28 2.13 -1.68
CA VAL A 117 -8.90 1.84 -2.05
C VAL A 117 -8.36 2.97 -2.89
N TRP A 118 -7.34 3.64 -2.37
CA TRP A 118 -6.67 4.74 -3.05
C TRP A 118 -5.30 4.30 -3.53
N VAL A 119 -4.88 4.83 -4.67
CA VAL A 119 -3.55 4.59 -5.21
C VAL A 119 -2.90 5.92 -5.54
N LEU A 120 -1.72 6.17 -4.98
CA LEU A 120 -0.80 7.16 -5.54
C LEU A 120 0.13 6.43 -6.51
N SER A 121 0.08 6.80 -7.79
CA SER A 121 0.93 6.20 -8.81
C SER A 121 1.75 7.29 -9.50
N THR A 122 2.88 7.65 -8.90
CA THR A 122 3.77 8.68 -9.45
C THR A 122 4.38 8.22 -10.78
N PRO A 123 4.89 9.14 -11.62
CA PRO A 123 5.55 8.77 -12.87
C PRO A 123 6.72 7.81 -12.62
N ALA A 124 6.85 6.76 -13.44
CA ALA A 124 7.80 5.67 -13.25
C ALA A 124 9.28 6.14 -13.25
N ALA A 125 9.58 7.25 -13.93
CA ALA A 125 10.92 7.83 -13.94
C ALA A 125 11.27 8.59 -12.65
N TYR A 126 10.27 8.96 -11.83
CA TYR A 126 10.52 9.70 -10.59
C TYR A 126 11.33 8.84 -9.62
N ARG A 127 12.18 9.50 -8.84
CA ARG A 127 12.98 8.89 -7.76
C ARG A 127 12.66 9.49 -6.40
N ASN A 128 11.82 10.52 -6.35
CA ASN A 128 11.24 11.06 -5.14
C ASN A 128 9.71 11.23 -5.30
N PHE A 129 9.03 11.53 -4.20
CA PHE A 129 7.65 12.01 -4.27
C PHE A 129 7.56 13.36 -5.02
N PRO A 130 6.37 13.72 -5.55
CA PRO A 130 6.22 14.83 -6.47
C PRO A 130 6.79 16.17 -5.99
N ARG A 131 6.68 16.51 -4.70
CA ARG A 131 7.26 17.74 -4.15
C ARG A 131 8.76 17.80 -4.35
N ASP A 132 9.48 16.83 -3.80
CA ASP A 132 10.95 16.80 -3.81
C ASP A 132 11.51 16.57 -5.22
N GLU A 133 10.82 15.76 -6.03
CA GLU A 133 11.21 15.54 -7.42
C GLU A 133 11.21 16.87 -8.19
N LEU A 134 10.16 17.70 -8.03
CA LEU A 134 10.10 18.98 -8.71
C LEU A 134 11.03 20.04 -8.11
N LEU A 135 11.20 20.05 -6.77
CA LEU A 135 12.18 20.93 -6.12
C LEU A 135 13.60 20.64 -6.63
N SER A 136 13.95 19.37 -6.86
CA SER A 136 15.24 19.01 -7.46
C SER A 136 15.40 19.51 -8.91
N ALA A 137 14.29 19.69 -9.63
CA ALA A 137 14.25 20.20 -10.99
C ALA A 137 14.15 21.74 -11.08
N LYS A 138 14.14 22.46 -9.94
CA LYS A 138 14.03 23.92 -9.84
C LYS A 138 15.20 24.69 -10.48
N THR A 139 16.16 24.02 -11.13
CA THR A 139 17.25 24.67 -11.87
C THR A 139 16.78 25.49 -13.07
N SER A 140 15.63 25.15 -13.67
CA SER A 140 14.99 25.96 -14.72
C SER A 140 13.51 25.63 -14.90
N HIS A 141 12.75 26.57 -15.46
CA HIS A 141 11.36 26.34 -15.88
C HIS A 141 11.23 25.16 -16.85
N ALA A 142 12.18 25.00 -17.79
CA ALA A 142 12.19 23.89 -18.73
C ALA A 142 12.37 22.53 -18.04
N ALA A 143 13.25 22.44 -17.03
CA ALA A 143 13.46 21.22 -16.25
C ALA A 143 12.21 20.84 -15.43
N VAL A 144 11.57 21.81 -14.78
CA VAL A 144 10.29 21.60 -14.08
C VAL A 144 9.20 21.15 -15.06
N LYS A 145 9.08 21.81 -16.22
CA LYS A 145 8.12 21.44 -17.26
C LYS A 145 8.31 19.99 -17.72
N ALA A 146 9.56 19.58 -17.98
CA ALA A 146 9.88 18.23 -18.41
C ALA A 146 9.41 17.17 -17.41
N LYS A 147 9.56 17.41 -16.10
CA LYS A 147 9.04 16.52 -15.05
C LYS A 147 7.50 16.52 -15.01
N LEU A 148 6.87 17.69 -15.14
CA LEU A 148 5.41 17.80 -15.18
C LEU A 148 4.77 17.09 -16.37
N ASP A 149 5.46 17.06 -17.51
CA ASP A 149 5.05 16.37 -18.74
C ASP A 149 5.22 14.84 -18.65
N ASP A 150 5.99 14.29 -17.70
CA ASP A 150 6.12 12.85 -17.50
C ASP A 150 4.84 12.26 -16.89
N VAL A 151 4.07 11.53 -17.68
CA VAL A 151 2.78 10.96 -17.29
C VAL A 151 2.77 9.44 -17.28
N ILE A 152 3.91 8.80 -17.56
CA ILE A 152 3.97 7.34 -17.61
C ILE A 152 4.06 6.86 -16.17
N GLU A 153 2.98 6.30 -15.66
CA GLU A 153 2.81 5.96 -14.26
C GLU A 153 3.48 4.63 -13.90
N LYS A 154 3.96 4.51 -12.65
CA LYS A 154 4.50 3.26 -12.12
C LYS A 154 3.49 2.11 -12.15
N PHE A 155 2.27 2.38 -11.73
CA PHE A 155 1.15 1.45 -11.80
C PHE A 155 0.25 1.88 -12.94
N ASP A 156 0.07 1.05 -13.95
CA ASP A 156 -0.86 1.32 -15.04
C ASP A 156 -2.33 1.18 -14.57
N PRO A 157 -3.33 1.53 -15.41
CA PRO A 157 -4.74 1.41 -15.04
C PRO A 157 -5.17 0.00 -14.63
N ASP A 158 -4.62 -1.05 -15.25
CA ASP A 158 -4.98 -2.43 -14.93
C ASP A 158 -4.39 -2.85 -13.58
N THR A 159 -3.14 -2.51 -13.31
CA THR A 159 -2.48 -2.71 -12.01
C THR A 159 -3.25 -2.04 -10.88
N ARG A 160 -3.70 -0.80 -11.09
CA ARG A 160 -4.55 -0.08 -10.14
C ARG A 160 -5.87 -0.80 -9.85
N LYS A 161 -6.54 -1.28 -10.90
CA LYS A 161 -7.77 -2.06 -10.76
C LYS A 161 -7.53 -3.34 -9.94
N ARG A 162 -6.43 -4.04 -10.22
CA ARG A 162 -6.01 -5.25 -9.52
C ARG A 162 -5.77 -5.04 -8.03
N PHE A 163 -5.24 -3.89 -7.60
CA PHE A 163 -5.17 -3.53 -6.18
C PHE A 163 -6.56 -3.43 -5.53
N GLY A 164 -7.53 -2.84 -6.24
CA GLY A 164 -8.94 -2.80 -5.79
C GLY A 164 -9.52 -4.20 -5.62
N GLU A 165 -9.37 -5.06 -6.63
CA GLU A 165 -9.84 -6.46 -6.62
C GLU A 165 -9.20 -7.28 -5.49
N ALA A 166 -7.88 -7.18 -5.33
CA ALA A 166 -7.14 -7.92 -4.32
C ALA A 166 -7.50 -7.48 -2.89
N THR A 167 -7.72 -6.18 -2.67
CA THR A 167 -8.15 -5.62 -1.38
C THR A 167 -9.58 -6.07 -1.02
N GLN A 168 -10.48 -6.09 -2.00
CA GLN A 168 -11.85 -6.60 -1.82
C GLN A 168 -11.86 -8.09 -1.45
N LEU A 169 -11.05 -8.90 -2.14
CA LEU A 169 -10.91 -10.31 -1.83
C LEU A 169 -10.29 -10.51 -0.44
N GLY A 170 -9.33 -9.67 -0.05
CA GLY A 170 -8.71 -9.70 1.28
C GLY A 170 -9.70 -9.43 2.39
N LEU A 171 -10.60 -8.45 2.21
CA LEU A 171 -11.69 -8.22 3.15
C LEU A 171 -12.61 -9.46 3.25
N ALA A 172 -12.93 -10.12 2.14
CA ALA A 172 -13.73 -11.34 2.18
C ALA A 172 -13.04 -12.47 2.97
N TRP A 173 -11.73 -12.65 2.82
CA TRP A 173 -10.93 -13.60 3.60
C TRP A 173 -10.92 -13.25 5.09
N ILE A 174 -10.77 -11.97 5.43
CA ILE A 174 -10.82 -11.47 6.81
C ILE A 174 -12.20 -11.72 7.45
N GLU A 175 -13.29 -11.48 6.73
CA GLU A 175 -14.65 -11.76 7.22
C GLU A 175 -14.87 -13.26 7.45
N ALA A 176 -14.38 -14.12 6.55
CA ALA A 176 -14.42 -15.57 6.74
C ALA A 176 -13.59 -16.01 7.96
N ALA A 177 -12.40 -15.44 8.15
CA ALA A 177 -11.54 -15.69 9.29
C ALA A 177 -12.22 -15.33 10.62
N LYS A 178 -12.92 -14.18 10.67
CA LYS A 178 -13.72 -13.77 11.83
C LYS A 178 -14.79 -14.80 12.17
N ALA A 179 -15.51 -15.30 11.15
CA ALA A 179 -16.56 -16.30 11.35
C ALA A 179 -15.97 -17.61 11.90
N VAL A 180 -14.86 -18.09 11.34
CA VAL A 180 -14.16 -19.30 11.80
C VAL A 180 -13.68 -19.15 13.25
N LEU A 181 -13.03 -18.04 13.60
CA LEU A 181 -12.57 -17.79 14.96
C LEU A 181 -13.72 -17.69 15.97
N ALA A 182 -14.83 -17.07 15.58
CA ALA A 182 -16.00 -16.94 16.44
C ALA A 182 -16.72 -18.29 16.69
N SER A 183 -16.66 -19.23 15.75
CA SER A 183 -17.28 -20.55 15.88
C SER A 183 -16.33 -21.66 16.34
N ALA A 184 -15.02 -21.41 16.45
CA ALA A 184 -14.04 -22.43 16.78
C ALA A 184 -14.33 -23.20 18.08
N GLY A 185 -14.94 -22.55 19.08
CA GLY A 185 -15.31 -23.21 20.34
C GLY A 185 -16.44 -24.24 20.21
N SER A 186 -17.22 -24.22 19.12
CA SER A 186 -18.39 -25.09 18.91
C SER A 186 -18.41 -25.85 17.58
N ASP A 187 -17.53 -25.50 16.62
CA ASP A 187 -17.38 -26.21 15.34
C ASP A 187 -15.97 -26.81 15.21
N ALA A 188 -15.93 -28.15 15.11
CA ALA A 188 -14.69 -28.90 14.94
C ALA A 188 -13.94 -28.56 13.64
N LYS A 189 -14.65 -28.18 12.57
CA LYS A 189 -14.00 -27.79 11.31
C LYS A 189 -13.31 -26.43 11.44
N SER A 190 -13.97 -25.46 12.07
CA SER A 190 -13.34 -24.19 12.44
C SER A 190 -12.12 -24.39 13.34
N MET A 191 -12.26 -25.19 14.41
CA MET A 191 -11.14 -25.48 15.32
C MET A 191 -9.96 -26.16 14.60
N ALA A 192 -10.23 -27.05 13.64
CA ALA A 192 -9.18 -27.69 12.85
C ALA A 192 -8.38 -26.66 12.03
N LYS A 193 -9.03 -25.65 11.44
CA LYS A 193 -8.34 -24.55 10.75
C LYS A 193 -7.52 -23.72 11.74
N VAL A 194 -8.06 -23.36 12.91
CA VAL A 194 -7.31 -22.61 13.92
C VAL A 194 -6.06 -23.38 14.35
N LYS A 195 -6.20 -24.66 14.70
CA LYS A 195 -5.07 -25.49 15.16
C LYS A 195 -3.98 -25.61 14.11
N ARG A 196 -4.35 -25.75 12.83
CA ARG A 196 -3.40 -25.84 11.70
C ARG A 196 -2.40 -24.69 11.66
N TRP A 197 -2.87 -23.47 11.93
CA TRP A 197 -2.05 -22.26 11.77
C TRP A 197 -1.50 -21.71 13.08
N PHE A 198 -2.04 -22.12 14.23
CA PHE A 198 -1.71 -21.50 15.53
C PHE A 198 -1.40 -22.47 16.67
N ALA A 199 -1.47 -23.79 16.47
CA ALA A 199 -1.25 -24.76 17.55
C ALA A 199 -0.28 -25.88 17.16
N ALA A 200 0.63 -26.19 18.09
CA ALA A 200 1.34 -27.47 18.10
C ALA A 200 0.47 -28.52 18.80
N SER A 201 0.84 -29.80 18.69
CA SER A 201 0.17 -30.89 19.42
C SER A 201 0.22 -30.75 20.94
N THR A 202 1.13 -29.92 21.45
CA THR A 202 1.35 -29.63 22.87
C THR A 202 0.79 -28.29 23.32
N THR A 203 0.16 -27.50 22.44
CA THR A 203 -0.38 -26.18 22.81
C THR A 203 -1.55 -26.35 23.79
N PRO A 204 -1.48 -25.76 25.00
CA PRO A 204 -2.58 -25.79 25.95
C PRO A 204 -3.83 -25.10 25.42
N ASP A 205 -5.01 -25.59 25.78
CA ASP A 205 -6.28 -24.98 25.38
C ASP A 205 -6.41 -23.52 25.86
N THR A 206 -5.83 -23.18 27.01
CA THR A 206 -5.79 -21.80 27.52
C THR A 206 -5.07 -20.84 26.58
N ASP A 207 -3.93 -21.28 26.05
CA ASP A 207 -3.08 -20.46 25.17
C ASP A 207 -3.70 -20.36 23.78
N LEU A 208 -4.32 -21.46 23.31
CA LEU A 208 -5.06 -21.46 22.06
C LEU A 208 -6.28 -20.54 22.12
N ASN A 209 -7.03 -20.55 23.23
CA ASN A 209 -8.17 -19.65 23.42
C ASN A 209 -7.74 -18.18 23.51
N ALA A 210 -6.62 -17.88 24.16
CA ALA A 210 -6.04 -16.53 24.18
C ALA A 210 -5.62 -16.09 22.75
N THR A 211 -5.04 -17.01 21.99
CA THR A 211 -4.68 -16.77 20.58
C THR A 211 -5.92 -16.47 19.74
N ILE A 212 -6.97 -17.30 19.83
CA ILE A 212 -8.24 -17.08 19.12
C ILE A 212 -8.80 -15.69 19.43
N ALA A 213 -8.83 -15.29 20.71
CA ALA A 213 -9.34 -13.99 21.13
C ALA A 213 -8.52 -12.83 20.55
N SER A 214 -7.18 -12.92 20.61
CA SER A 214 -6.27 -11.91 20.08
C SER A 214 -6.39 -11.75 18.56
N VAL A 215 -6.31 -12.87 17.84
CA VAL A 215 -6.40 -12.89 16.36
C VAL A 215 -7.78 -12.40 15.90
N LEU A 216 -8.87 -12.78 16.59
CA LEU A 216 -10.22 -12.28 16.29
C LEU A 216 -10.34 -10.78 16.51
N ALA A 217 -9.76 -10.25 17.58
CA ALA A 217 -9.73 -8.81 17.83
C ALA A 217 -8.95 -8.07 16.73
N GLY A 218 -7.82 -8.62 16.29
CA GLY A 218 -7.04 -8.12 15.16
C GLY A 218 -7.84 -8.09 13.85
N PHE A 219 -8.47 -9.21 13.46
CA PHE A 219 -9.29 -9.24 12.24
C PHE A 219 -10.52 -8.34 12.31
N LYS A 220 -11.13 -8.14 13.49
CA LYS A 220 -12.20 -7.14 13.67
C LYS A 220 -11.69 -5.73 13.37
N LYS A 221 -10.49 -5.37 13.85
CA LYS A 221 -9.86 -4.08 13.53
C LYS A 221 -9.53 -3.98 12.04
N MET A 222 -8.94 -5.01 11.44
CA MET A 222 -8.63 -5.03 10.00
C MET A 222 -9.89 -4.88 9.14
N ALA A 223 -10.97 -5.61 9.47
CA ALA A 223 -12.25 -5.48 8.78
C ALA A 223 -12.84 -4.07 8.93
N SER A 224 -12.78 -3.49 10.13
CA SER A 224 -13.20 -2.11 10.38
C SER A 224 -12.35 -1.15 9.53
N SER A 225 -11.03 -1.28 9.56
CA SER A 225 -10.12 -0.44 8.79
C SER A 225 -10.38 -0.56 7.29
N LEU A 226 -10.55 -1.76 6.75
CA LEU A 226 -10.86 -1.93 5.33
C LEU A 226 -12.28 -1.46 4.95
N ASN A 227 -13.23 -1.37 5.89
CA ASN A 227 -14.61 -0.92 5.65
C ASN A 227 -14.90 0.52 6.08
N SER A 228 -13.99 1.20 6.77
CA SER A 228 -14.23 2.56 7.29
C SER A 228 -13.03 3.47 7.09
N ASN A 229 -11.83 2.88 7.04
CA ASN A 229 -10.59 3.60 6.86
C ASN A 229 -10.10 3.45 5.44
N LEU A 230 -9.34 4.47 5.05
CA LEU A 230 -8.80 4.61 3.74
C LEU A 230 -7.47 3.85 3.66
N VAL A 231 -7.34 2.90 2.75
CA VAL A 231 -6.03 2.33 2.40
C VAL A 231 -5.46 3.10 1.22
N VAL A 232 -4.27 3.64 1.39
CA VAL A 232 -3.44 4.13 0.29
C VAL A 232 -2.45 3.05 -0.09
N ILE A 233 -2.39 2.74 -1.37
CA ILE A 233 -1.37 1.90 -1.97
C ILE A 233 -0.47 2.81 -2.81
N THR A 234 0.84 2.72 -2.62
CA THR A 234 1.85 3.46 -3.39
C THR A 234 3.08 2.58 -3.52
N ASP A 235 4.06 2.96 -4.33
CA ASP A 235 5.44 2.50 -4.13
C ASP A 235 6.27 3.57 -3.41
N LEU A 236 7.53 3.24 -3.09
CA LEU A 236 8.51 4.21 -2.60
C LEU A 236 9.47 4.58 -3.75
N PRO A 237 9.33 5.75 -4.40
CA PRO A 237 10.12 6.11 -5.59
C PRO A 237 11.64 5.99 -5.42
N GLN A 238 12.13 6.23 -4.21
CA GLN A 238 13.55 6.16 -3.82
C GLN A 238 14.10 4.73 -3.84
N LYS A 239 13.24 3.72 -3.71
CA LYS A 239 13.61 2.30 -3.66
C LYS A 239 13.37 1.55 -4.96
N ARG A 240 12.86 2.23 -5.99
CA ARG A 240 12.67 1.64 -7.32
C ARG A 240 13.97 1.05 -7.85
N ASN A 241 13.93 -0.24 -8.18
CA ASN A 241 15.07 -1.00 -8.69
C ASN A 241 16.24 -1.08 -7.68
N ASP A 242 16.00 -0.87 -6.39
CA ASP A 242 17.00 -1.17 -5.36
C ASP A 242 17.23 -2.69 -5.35
N PRO A 243 18.45 -3.17 -5.64
CA PRO A 243 18.74 -4.61 -5.66
C PRO A 243 18.57 -5.24 -4.28
N ASN A 244 18.65 -4.46 -3.19
CA ASN A 244 18.41 -4.96 -1.84
C ASN A 244 16.92 -5.21 -1.55
N GLN A 245 16.03 -4.76 -2.42
CA GLN A 245 14.58 -4.94 -2.33
C GLN A 245 14.04 -5.86 -3.43
N GLU A 246 14.91 -6.64 -4.11
CA GLU A 246 14.53 -7.50 -5.24
C GLU A 246 13.40 -8.47 -4.90
N TYR A 247 13.40 -8.97 -3.67
CA TYR A 247 12.47 -9.99 -3.19
C TYR A 247 11.43 -9.46 -2.20
N THR A 248 11.37 -8.14 -2.00
CA THR A 248 10.34 -7.51 -1.17
C THR A 248 9.06 -7.36 -1.98
N GLU A 249 7.94 -7.89 -1.47
CA GLU A 249 6.62 -7.76 -2.11
C GLU A 249 5.95 -6.45 -1.72
N ALA A 250 5.92 -6.15 -0.43
CA ALA A 250 5.37 -4.93 0.13
C ALA A 250 5.97 -4.65 1.51
N PHE A 251 5.68 -3.47 2.05
CA PHE A 251 5.92 -3.15 3.45
C PHE A 251 4.99 -2.02 3.92
N MET A 252 4.99 -1.77 5.22
CA MET A 252 4.36 -0.60 5.85
C MET A 252 5.33 0.06 6.85
N TYR A 253 5.15 1.37 7.09
CA TYR A 253 5.87 2.06 8.15
C TYR A 253 5.11 2.02 9.48
N SER A 254 5.76 1.50 10.52
CA SER A 254 5.37 1.69 11.90
C SER A 254 6.09 2.91 12.49
N ILE A 255 5.34 3.83 13.08
CA ILE A 255 5.83 5.07 13.71
C ILE A 255 5.63 4.93 15.22
N GLY A 256 6.65 4.41 15.91
CA GLY A 256 6.53 4.06 17.32
C GLY A 256 5.45 2.99 17.54
N ALA A 257 4.44 3.30 18.36
CA ALA A 257 3.30 2.41 18.58
C ALA A 257 2.14 2.62 17.58
N ALA A 258 2.26 3.55 16.63
CA ALA A 258 1.26 3.86 15.62
C ALA A 258 1.67 3.35 14.23
N ALA A 259 0.71 3.23 13.32
CA ALA A 259 1.01 3.07 11.90
C ALA A 259 1.13 4.45 11.25
N GLU A 260 1.79 4.54 10.11
CA GLU A 260 1.73 5.73 9.27
C GLU A 260 0.29 6.15 8.95
N SER A 261 0.06 7.47 8.90
CA SER A 261 -1.20 8.09 8.50
C SER A 261 -0.97 9.01 7.29
N PRO A 262 -1.75 8.90 6.20
CA PRO A 262 -2.81 7.91 5.97
C PRO A 262 -2.28 6.46 5.97
N ARG A 263 -3.18 5.50 6.20
CA ARG A 263 -2.83 4.07 6.24
C ARG A 263 -2.26 3.66 4.89
N THR A 264 -0.97 3.35 4.86
CA THR A 264 -0.23 3.18 3.61
C THR A 264 0.41 1.80 3.52
N ILE A 265 0.28 1.17 2.34
CA ILE A 265 1.00 -0.03 1.94
C ILE A 265 1.91 0.35 0.77
N TYR A 266 3.21 0.12 0.94
CA TYR A 266 4.22 0.34 -0.10
C TYR A 266 4.41 -0.96 -0.87
N ILE A 267 4.23 -0.91 -2.18
CA ILE A 267 4.36 -2.05 -3.08
C ILE A 267 5.74 -2.03 -3.73
N GLU A 268 6.42 -3.16 -3.64
CA GLU A 268 7.76 -3.35 -4.18
C GLU A 268 7.79 -4.37 -5.32
N GLN A 269 8.95 -4.51 -5.96
CA GLN A 269 9.05 -5.17 -7.26
C GLN A 269 8.67 -6.65 -7.26
N ALA A 270 8.88 -7.38 -6.15
CA ALA A 270 8.62 -8.81 -6.12
C ALA A 270 7.13 -9.14 -6.25
N LEU A 271 6.23 -8.23 -5.84
CA LEU A 271 4.79 -8.46 -5.95
C LEU A 271 4.35 -8.71 -7.40
N PHE A 272 5.03 -8.09 -8.37
CA PHE A 272 4.70 -8.21 -9.79
C PHE A 272 5.25 -9.47 -10.45
N HIS A 273 5.96 -10.32 -9.70
CA HIS A 273 6.61 -11.50 -10.22
C HIS A 273 6.03 -12.77 -9.60
N ASN A 274 5.78 -13.76 -10.45
CA ASN A 274 5.43 -15.10 -10.00
C ASN A 274 6.72 -15.91 -9.93
N PHE A 275 7.13 -16.33 -8.75
CA PHE A 275 8.34 -17.13 -8.57
C PHE A 275 7.96 -18.55 -8.16
N ASP A 276 8.75 -19.52 -8.60
CA ASP A 276 8.61 -20.93 -8.19
C ASP A 276 8.69 -21.10 -6.67
N ILE A 277 9.52 -20.28 -6.00
CA ILE A 277 9.62 -20.24 -4.53
C ILE A 277 8.36 -19.73 -3.83
N SER A 278 7.48 -18.98 -4.52
CA SER A 278 6.25 -18.45 -3.92
C SER A 278 5.28 -19.57 -3.56
N VAL A 279 4.55 -19.42 -2.46
CA VAL A 279 3.54 -20.42 -2.07
C VAL A 279 2.35 -20.39 -3.02
N LEU A 280 1.83 -19.20 -3.30
CA LEU A 280 0.67 -18.98 -4.17
C LEU A 280 1.14 -18.55 -5.55
N HIS A 281 0.90 -19.39 -6.56
CA HIS A 281 1.21 -19.09 -7.96
C HIS A 281 0.07 -18.41 -8.71
N ASP A 282 -1.10 -18.29 -8.09
CA ASP A 282 -2.18 -17.43 -8.54
C ASP A 282 -1.88 -16.00 -8.07
N MET A 283 -1.64 -15.06 -8.98
CA MET A 283 -1.21 -13.70 -8.59
C MET A 283 -2.30 -12.93 -7.86
N LYS A 284 -3.58 -13.17 -8.17
CA LYS A 284 -4.67 -12.49 -7.46
C LYS A 284 -4.69 -12.93 -6.01
N LYS A 285 -4.59 -14.25 -5.77
CA LYS A 285 -4.47 -14.79 -4.41
C LYS A 285 -3.21 -14.32 -3.72
N ASN A 286 -2.06 -14.28 -4.42
CA ASN A 286 -0.81 -13.82 -3.82
C ASN A 286 -0.89 -12.35 -3.40
N TRP A 287 -1.42 -11.48 -4.28
CA TRP A 287 -1.59 -10.06 -3.96
C TRP A 287 -2.57 -9.85 -2.81
N THR A 288 -3.65 -10.61 -2.78
CA THR A 288 -4.57 -10.59 -1.64
C THR A 288 -3.87 -11.01 -0.34
N ARG A 289 -3.07 -12.08 -0.37
CA ARG A 289 -2.29 -12.54 0.79
C ARG A 289 -1.36 -11.45 1.31
N VAL A 290 -0.62 -10.79 0.41
CA VAL A 290 0.29 -9.68 0.77
C VAL A 290 -0.49 -8.52 1.36
N ILE A 291 -1.63 -8.11 0.79
CA ILE A 291 -2.44 -7.03 1.36
C ILE A 291 -2.94 -7.39 2.77
N VAL A 292 -3.39 -8.63 3.00
CA VAL A 292 -3.83 -9.09 4.33
C VAL A 292 -2.68 -9.11 5.32
N HIS A 293 -1.49 -9.56 4.89
CA HIS A 293 -0.25 -9.55 5.67
C HIS A 293 0.11 -8.12 6.12
N GLU A 294 0.16 -7.16 5.20
CA GLU A 294 0.48 -5.76 5.55
C GLU A 294 -0.60 -5.14 6.44
N CYS A 295 -1.87 -5.49 6.19
CA CYS A 295 -2.97 -5.06 7.04
C CYS A 295 -2.85 -5.60 8.48
N SER A 296 -2.31 -6.80 8.68
CA SER A 296 -2.14 -7.35 10.03
C SER A 296 -1.01 -6.64 10.78
N HIS A 297 0.04 -6.16 10.12
CA HIS A 297 1.03 -5.29 10.77
C HIS A 297 0.40 -3.98 11.25
N ILE A 298 -0.45 -3.36 10.43
CA ILE A 298 -1.08 -2.09 10.75
C ILE A 298 -2.06 -2.22 11.94
N ASP A 299 -3.02 -3.14 11.84
CA ASP A 299 -4.16 -3.20 12.77
C ASP A 299 -4.00 -4.28 13.86
N GLY A 300 -3.41 -5.41 13.48
CA GLY A 300 -3.15 -6.56 14.35
C GLY A 300 -1.83 -6.48 15.11
N ARG A 301 -0.92 -5.58 14.70
CA ARG A 301 0.44 -5.43 15.25
C ARG A 301 1.24 -6.74 15.19
N THR A 302 1.06 -7.48 14.11
CA THR A 302 1.88 -8.66 13.83
C THR A 302 3.34 -8.27 13.56
N ALA A 303 4.22 -9.25 13.57
CA ALA A 303 5.63 -9.16 13.21
C ALA A 303 5.96 -10.24 12.17
N ASP A 304 7.07 -10.07 11.48
CA ASP A 304 7.62 -11.10 10.58
C ASP A 304 8.50 -12.06 11.37
N LYS A 305 7.90 -13.12 11.89
CA LYS A 305 8.62 -14.20 12.58
C LYS A 305 9.18 -15.21 11.59
N ALA A 306 8.42 -15.52 10.56
CA ALA A 306 8.82 -16.40 9.46
C ALA A 306 7.93 -16.16 8.23
N TYR A 307 8.51 -16.37 7.05
CA TYR A 307 7.81 -16.31 5.77
C TYR A 307 7.46 -17.70 5.27
N ALA A 308 6.27 -17.86 4.70
CA ALA A 308 5.69 -19.15 4.33
C ALA A 308 6.50 -19.91 3.27
N HIS A 309 7.31 -19.23 2.46
CA HIS A 309 8.19 -19.89 1.51
C HIS A 309 9.26 -20.77 2.19
N SER A 310 9.65 -20.42 3.42
CA SER A 310 10.57 -21.18 4.29
C SER A 310 9.85 -22.12 5.25
N GLY A 311 8.52 -22.13 5.24
CA GLY A 311 7.68 -22.90 6.16
C GLY A 311 7.26 -22.09 7.39
N ILE A 312 5.97 -22.12 7.70
CA ILE A 312 5.36 -21.50 8.90
C ILE A 312 4.55 -22.50 9.74
N GLY A 313 4.82 -23.79 9.59
CA GLY A 313 4.18 -24.85 10.36
C GLY A 313 4.51 -24.77 11.85
N VAL A 314 3.48 -24.78 12.70
CA VAL A 314 3.62 -24.65 14.15
C VAL A 314 4.19 -25.92 14.77
N GLY A 315 5.23 -25.78 15.59
CA GLY A 315 5.97 -26.89 16.20
C GLY A 315 7.11 -27.44 15.35
N THR A 316 7.24 -26.99 14.09
CA THR A 316 8.34 -27.38 13.18
C THR A 316 9.18 -26.18 12.78
N HIS A 317 8.56 -25.10 12.33
CA HIS A 317 9.25 -23.90 11.84
C HIS A 317 9.11 -22.71 12.81
N ILE A 318 7.95 -22.59 13.45
CA ILE A 318 7.68 -21.54 14.44
C ILE A 318 6.93 -22.12 15.64
N THR A 319 7.03 -21.47 16.80
CA THR A 319 6.24 -21.79 17.99
C THR A 319 4.81 -21.29 17.87
N ALA A 320 3.90 -21.81 18.72
CA ALA A 320 2.52 -21.32 18.77
C ALA A 320 2.45 -19.83 19.16
N ALA A 321 3.32 -19.39 20.07
CA ALA A 321 3.42 -17.98 20.47
C ALA A 321 3.89 -17.08 19.32
N GLU A 322 4.84 -17.54 18.49
CA GLU A 322 5.27 -16.82 17.30
C GLU A 322 4.18 -16.78 16.24
N ALA A 323 3.50 -17.91 15.97
CA ALA A 323 2.40 -17.98 15.02
C ALA A 323 1.26 -17.03 15.37
N ALA A 324 0.95 -16.88 16.67
CA ALA A 324 -0.06 -15.96 17.16
C ALA A 324 0.21 -14.48 16.80
N VAL A 325 1.47 -14.12 16.53
CA VAL A 325 1.87 -12.75 16.15
C VAL A 325 2.53 -12.68 14.77
N ASN A 326 2.60 -13.77 14.01
CA ASN A 326 3.26 -13.80 12.71
C ASN A 326 2.32 -13.33 11.59
N ALA A 327 2.72 -12.34 10.81
CA ALA A 327 1.88 -11.75 9.75
C ALA A 327 1.49 -12.77 8.67
N ASP A 328 2.45 -13.60 8.23
CA ASP A 328 2.18 -14.65 7.25
C ASP A 328 1.23 -15.73 7.80
N SER A 329 1.35 -16.11 9.07
CA SER A 329 0.40 -17.05 9.70
C SER A 329 -1.03 -16.50 9.69
N TRP A 330 -1.21 -15.20 9.93
CA TRP A 330 -2.52 -14.55 9.85
C TRP A 330 -3.05 -14.50 8.42
N ALA A 331 -2.20 -14.13 7.45
CA ALA A 331 -2.59 -14.02 6.05
C ALA A 331 -3.00 -15.38 5.45
N PHE A 332 -2.23 -16.43 5.70
CA PHE A 332 -2.57 -17.78 5.24
C PHE A 332 -3.76 -18.39 5.99
N PHE A 333 -3.92 -18.12 7.28
CA PHE A 333 -5.14 -18.48 8.01
C PHE A 333 -6.39 -17.83 7.37
N ALA A 334 -6.31 -16.54 7.03
CA ALA A 334 -7.42 -15.85 6.36
C ALA A 334 -7.71 -16.43 4.97
N ALA A 335 -6.67 -16.72 4.18
CA ALA A 335 -6.81 -17.35 2.87
C ALA A 335 -7.48 -18.74 2.96
N ASP A 336 -7.07 -19.55 3.92
CA ASP A 336 -7.67 -20.86 4.21
C ASP A 336 -9.15 -20.71 4.62
N CYS A 337 -9.45 -19.80 5.54
CA CYS A 337 -10.83 -19.52 5.95
C CYS A 337 -11.69 -19.06 4.77
N GLY A 338 -11.13 -18.27 3.86
CA GLY A 338 -11.76 -17.83 2.61
C GLY A 338 -11.89 -18.92 1.53
N GLY A 339 -11.38 -20.14 1.77
CA GLY A 339 -11.41 -21.25 0.81
C GLY A 339 -10.47 -21.07 -0.38
N ALA A 340 -9.45 -20.20 -0.26
CA ALA A 340 -8.56 -19.86 -1.36
C ALA A 340 -7.42 -20.87 -1.55
N LEU A 341 -7.08 -21.63 -0.52
CA LEU A 341 -5.96 -22.57 -0.50
C LEU A 341 -6.38 -23.99 -0.91
N THR A 342 -5.56 -24.62 -1.74
CA THR A 342 -5.57 -26.06 -1.96
C THR A 342 -4.78 -26.79 -0.88
N ASP A 343 -4.91 -28.12 -0.79
CA ASP A 343 -4.07 -28.93 0.11
C ASP A 343 -2.57 -28.78 -0.20
N GLY A 344 -2.22 -28.61 -1.48
CA GLY A 344 -0.85 -28.35 -1.91
C GLY A 344 -0.32 -26.99 -1.43
N ASP A 345 -1.15 -25.95 -1.47
CA ASP A 345 -0.78 -24.62 -0.96
C ASP A 345 -0.55 -24.66 0.55
N ILE A 346 -1.41 -25.39 1.29
CA ILE A 346 -1.28 -25.57 2.73
C ILE A 346 0.03 -26.29 3.06
N LEU A 347 0.33 -27.39 2.36
CA LEU A 347 1.58 -28.14 2.55
C LEU A 347 2.81 -27.25 2.27
N ARG A 348 2.80 -26.50 1.17
CA ARG A 348 3.87 -25.56 0.79
C ARG A 348 4.06 -24.44 1.82
N ALA A 349 2.97 -23.85 2.31
CA ALA A 349 3.04 -22.81 3.33
C ALA A 349 3.59 -23.34 4.66
N THR A 350 3.12 -24.51 5.09
CA THR A 350 3.47 -25.05 6.41
C THR A 350 4.85 -25.69 6.44
N GLY A 351 5.27 -26.38 5.38
CA GLY A 351 6.56 -27.08 5.30
C GLY A 351 7.66 -26.35 4.52
N GLY A 352 7.32 -25.24 3.87
CA GLY A 352 8.20 -24.54 2.93
C GLY A 352 8.08 -25.07 1.50
N THR A 353 8.52 -24.27 0.53
CA THR A 353 8.30 -24.58 -0.89
C THR A 353 9.43 -25.38 -1.52
N ALA A 354 10.65 -25.31 -0.96
CA ALA A 354 11.90 -25.77 -1.57
C ALA A 354 12.09 -25.28 -3.02
N GLY A 355 11.37 -24.24 -3.43
CA GLY A 355 11.37 -23.72 -4.78
C GLY A 355 12.57 -22.82 -5.05
N THR A 356 12.69 -22.39 -6.30
CA THR A 356 13.79 -21.54 -6.79
C THR A 356 13.31 -20.13 -7.13
N LEU A 357 14.25 -19.23 -7.38
CA LEU A 357 13.96 -17.88 -7.90
C LEU A 357 13.60 -17.87 -9.40
N THR A 358 13.27 -19.03 -9.96
CA THR A 358 12.81 -19.16 -11.34
C THR A 358 11.47 -18.45 -11.52
N LYS A 359 11.38 -17.55 -12.49
CA LYS A 359 10.13 -16.85 -12.83
C LYS A 359 9.18 -17.79 -13.55
N LEU A 360 7.95 -17.85 -13.06
CA LEU A 360 6.82 -18.54 -13.68
C LEU A 360 5.97 -17.53 -14.45
N ALA A 361 5.07 -18.03 -15.31
CA ALA A 361 4.10 -17.19 -15.98
C ALA A 361 3.18 -16.50 -14.96
N ALA A 362 3.00 -15.18 -15.11
CA ALA A 362 2.00 -14.46 -14.34
C ALA A 362 0.59 -14.81 -14.87
N ASN A 363 -0.37 -14.94 -13.95
CA ASN A 363 -1.78 -15.15 -14.24
C ASN A 363 -2.62 -14.17 -13.39
N TRP A 364 -3.93 -14.14 -13.58
CA TRP A 364 -4.84 -13.36 -12.74
C TRP A 364 -6.22 -14.02 -12.78
N ASN A 365 -6.42 -15.09 -12.00
CA ASN A 365 -7.62 -15.93 -12.06
C ASN A 365 -8.66 -15.58 -10.97
#